data_AF-A0A7W6Y9I5-F1
#
_entry.id   AF-A0A7W6Y9I5-F1
#
_cell.length_a   1.000
_cell.length_b   1.000
_cell.length_c   1.000
_cell.angle_alpha   90.00
_cell.angle_beta   90.00
_cell.angle_gamma   90.00
#
_symmetry.space_group_name_H-M   'P 1'
#
loop_
_entity.id
_entity.type
_entity.pdbx_description
1 polymer ?
#
loop_
_entity_poly.entity_id
_entity_poly.type
_entity_poly.pdbx_seq_one_letter_code
_entity_poly.pdbx_strand_id
1 'polypeptide(L)'
;MVEDRTIIRKRKWLATVRGIVTHSVGGPEIEHAPCDMLLGNAILRVARLDQSVCSTAAATVTLDGIELDCEDCRRLALKYGDSLEVRE
;
A
#
# COMPACT_ATOMS: atom_id res chain seq x y z
N MET A 1 11.82 -8.83 -9.47
CA MET A 1 11.37 -7.45 -9.19
C MET A 1 10.27 -7.12 -10.17
N VAL A 2 9.09 -6.70 -9.69
CA VAL A 2 7.96 -6.34 -10.57
C VAL A 2 8.30 -5.03 -11.28
N GLU A 3 8.09 -4.97 -12.60
CA GLU A 3 8.37 -3.74 -13.35
C GLU A 3 7.34 -2.65 -13.03
N ASP A 4 7.80 -1.46 -12.66
CA ASP A 4 6.96 -0.30 -12.33
C ASP A 4 5.89 0.01 -13.40
N ARG A 5 6.24 -0.22 -14.67
CA ARG A 5 5.35 -0.01 -15.81
C ARG A 5 4.15 -0.96 -15.78
N THR A 6 4.34 -2.18 -15.29
CA THR A 6 3.27 -3.17 -15.10
C THR A 6 2.34 -2.73 -13.97
N ILE A 7 2.90 -2.22 -12.87
CA ILE A 7 2.13 -1.71 -11.72
C ILE A 7 1.29 -0.50 -12.14
N ILE A 8 1.88 0.47 -12.84
CA ILE A 8 1.15 1.66 -13.31
C ILE A 8 0.01 1.30 -14.27
N ARG A 9 0.19 0.31 -15.15
CA ARG A 9 -0.89 -0.18 -16.02
C ARG A 9 -2.05 -0.79 -15.22
N LYS A 10 -1.77 -1.39 -14.06
CA LYS A 10 -2.75 -2.01 -13.16
C LYS A 10 -3.27 -1.06 -12.07
N ARG A 11 -2.85 0.22 -12.01
CA ARG A 11 -3.17 1.14 -10.90
C ARG A 11 -4.67 1.31 -10.61
N LYS A 12 -5.54 1.10 -11.59
CA LYS A 12 -7.01 1.19 -11.47
C LYS A 12 -7.69 -0.13 -11.04
N TRP A 13 -6.92 -1.16 -10.70
CA TRP A 13 -7.45 -2.44 -10.24
C TRP A 13 -7.59 -2.43 -8.72
N LEU A 14 -8.53 -3.20 -8.18
CA LEU A 14 -8.71 -3.35 -6.73
C LEU A 14 -7.53 -4.14 -6.14
N ALA A 15 -6.72 -3.47 -5.33
CA ALA A 15 -5.65 -4.06 -4.55
C ALA A 15 -6.02 -4.15 -3.08
N THR A 16 -5.41 -5.10 -2.41
CA THR A 16 -5.66 -5.41 -1.02
C THR A 16 -4.46 -5.01 -0.17
N VAL A 17 -4.64 -4.13 0.81
CA VAL A 17 -3.56 -3.71 1.71
C VAL A 17 -3.56 -4.54 2.99
N ARG A 18 -2.46 -5.21 3.30
CA ARG A 18 -2.28 -6.04 4.50
C ARG A 18 -1.26 -5.40 5.45
N GLY A 19 -1.49 -5.51 6.76
CA GLY A 19 -0.51 -5.06 7.77
C GLY A 19 -0.51 -3.56 8.10
N ILE A 20 -1.56 -2.79 7.77
CA ILE A 20 -1.67 -1.41 8.27
C ILE A 20 -2.16 -1.47 9.73
N VAL A 21 -1.23 -1.59 10.68
CA VAL A 21 -1.56 -1.48 12.11
C VAL A 21 -1.93 -0.03 12.41
N THR A 22 -3.22 0.22 12.64
CA THR A 22 -3.66 1.50 13.19
C THR A 22 -3.71 1.36 14.72
N HIS A 23 -2.80 2.10 15.36
CA HIS A 23 -2.74 2.47 16.76
C HIS A 23 -1.92 1.61 17.74
N SER A 24 -1.01 2.33 18.39
CA SER A 24 -0.25 1.99 19.58
C SER A 24 -1.14 1.47 20.71
N VAL A 25 -0.68 0.35 21.29
CA VAL A 25 -0.85 -0.14 22.67
C VAL A 25 -2.18 0.18 23.38
N GLY A 26 -2.98 -0.88 23.54
CA GLY A 26 -3.86 -1.03 24.70
C GLY A 26 -5.30 -1.41 24.39
N GLY A 27 -5.54 -2.56 23.76
CA GLY A 27 -6.89 -3.12 23.69
C GLY A 27 -6.97 -4.37 22.81
N PRO A 28 -7.70 -5.42 23.24
CA PRO A 28 -7.90 -6.64 22.48
C PRO A 28 -8.99 -6.43 21.41
N GLU A 29 -8.83 -5.46 20.52
CA GLU A 29 -9.65 -5.37 19.32
C GLU A 29 -8.75 -5.32 18.09
N ILE A 30 -8.63 -6.52 17.54
CA ILE A 30 -8.00 -6.86 16.28
C ILE A 30 -8.82 -6.21 15.18
N GLU A 31 -8.23 -5.26 14.45
CA GLU A 31 -8.57 -5.07 13.04
C GLU A 31 -7.36 -5.45 12.20
N HIS A 32 -7.21 -6.75 11.94
CA HIS A 32 -6.30 -7.32 10.93
C HIS A 32 -7.05 -7.54 9.60
N ALA A 33 -7.86 -6.56 9.19
CA ALA A 33 -8.64 -6.68 7.97
C ALA A 33 -7.85 -6.14 6.77
N PRO A 34 -7.73 -6.90 5.67
CA PRO A 34 -7.30 -6.35 4.40
C PRO A 34 -8.22 -5.20 3.97
N CYS A 35 -7.66 -4.06 3.58
CA CYS A 35 -8.44 -2.96 2.99
C CYS A 35 -8.41 -3.07 1.46
N ASP A 36 -9.58 -3.16 0.83
CA ASP A 36 -9.70 -3.12 -0.63
C ASP A 36 -9.76 -1.68 -1.13
N MET A 37 -8.81 -1.31 -1.98
CA MET A 37 -8.70 0.03 -2.58
C MET A 37 -8.14 -0.07 -3.99
N LEU A 38 -8.37 0.93 -4.83
CA LEU A 38 -7.67 0.99 -6.12
C LEU A 38 -6.15 0.99 -5.87
N LEU A 39 -5.40 0.19 -6.63
CA LEU A 39 -3.97 -0.07 -6.43
C LEU A 39 -3.16 1.21 -6.26
N GLY A 40 -3.45 2.24 -7.05
CA GLY A 40 -2.80 3.53 -6.92
C GLY A 40 -3.05 4.21 -5.57
N ASN A 41 -4.28 4.16 -5.07
CA ASN A 41 -4.65 4.70 -3.75
C ASN A 41 -4.06 3.86 -2.62
N ALA A 42 -4.03 2.54 -2.78
CA ALA A 42 -3.38 1.61 -1.85
C ALA A 42 -1.89 1.93 -1.70
N ILE A 43 -1.17 2.08 -2.82
CA ILE A 43 0.25 2.46 -2.83
C ILE A 43 0.47 3.80 -2.14
N LEU A 44 -0.33 4.83 -2.48
CA LEU A 44 -0.22 6.15 -1.86
C LEU A 44 -0.53 6.12 -0.36
N ARG A 45 -1.49 5.31 0.06
CA ARG A 45 -1.83 5.12 1.47
C ARG A 45 -0.64 4.55 2.25
N VAL A 46 -0.03 3.47 1.76
CA VAL A 46 1.15 2.86 2.40
C VAL A 46 2.35 3.81 2.37
N ALA A 47 2.58 4.51 1.26
CA ALA A 47 3.69 5.46 1.13
C ALA A 47 3.60 6.65 2.10
N ARG A 48 2.38 7.07 2.48
CA ARG A 48 2.12 8.16 3.43
C ARG A 48 2.28 7.73 4.90
N LEU A 49 2.43 6.44 5.20
CA LEU A 49 2.68 5.98 6.56
C LEU A 49 4.07 6.45 7.04
N ASP A 50 4.20 6.74 8.34
CA ASP A 50 5.49 6.99 8.96
C ASP A 50 6.46 5.83 8.70
N GLN A 51 7.73 6.13 8.42
CA GLN A 51 8.72 5.10 8.05
C GLN A 51 8.87 4.03 9.12
N SER A 52 8.91 4.45 10.39
CA SER A 52 8.96 3.54 11.53
C SER A 52 7.71 2.66 11.63
N VAL A 53 6.52 3.18 11.29
CA VAL A 53 5.27 2.41 11.32
C VAL A 53 5.23 1.41 10.17
N CYS A 54 5.59 1.85 8.98
CA CYS A 54 5.55 1.02 7.77
C CYS A 54 6.51 -0.19 7.89
N SER A 55 7.76 0.04 8.29
CA SER A 55 8.75 -1.02 8.46
C SER A 55 8.45 -1.95 9.63
N THR A 56 7.89 -1.44 10.73
CA THR A 56 7.56 -2.27 11.90
C THR A 56 6.28 -3.08 11.69
N ALA A 57 5.30 -2.54 10.96
CA ALA A 57 4.00 -3.17 10.73
C ALA A 57 3.98 -4.13 9.53
N ALA A 58 5.08 -4.22 8.76
CA ALA A 58 5.17 -5.02 7.53
C ALA A 58 4.00 -4.75 6.56
N ALA A 59 3.66 -3.47 6.38
CA ALA A 59 2.55 -3.09 5.50
C ALA A 59 2.88 -3.43 4.04
N THR A 60 1.97 -4.14 3.38
CA THR A 60 2.12 -4.61 2.00
C THR A 60 0.85 -4.36 1.19
N VAL A 61 1.02 -4.08 -0.10
CA VAL A 61 -0.07 -4.00 -1.08
C VAL A 61 0.01 -5.24 -1.96
N THR A 62 -1.09 -5.99 -2.01
CA THR A 62 -1.19 -7.23 -2.80
C THR A 62 -2.23 -7.09 -3.90
N LEU A 63 -1.87 -7.47 -5.12
CA LEU A 63 -2.77 -7.48 -6.29
C LEU A 63 -2.30 -8.53 -7.29
N ASP A 64 -3.13 -9.51 -7.61
CA ASP A 64 -2.90 -10.40 -8.78
C ASP A 64 -1.47 -11.01 -8.80
N GLY A 65 -0.97 -11.44 -7.63
CA GLY A 65 0.37 -12.00 -7.46
C GLY A 65 1.51 -10.97 -7.37
N ILE A 66 1.22 -9.67 -7.46
CA ILE A 66 2.15 -8.57 -7.16
C ILE A 66 2.04 -8.27 -5.67
N GLU A 67 3.17 -8.30 -4.97
CA GLU A 67 3.30 -7.83 -3.59
C GLU A 67 4.27 -6.65 -3.58
N LEU A 68 3.83 -5.53 -3.00
CA LEU A 68 4.61 -4.31 -2.84
C LEU A 68 4.77 -4.02 -1.36
N ASP A 69 6.00 -3.96 -0.89
CA ASP A 69 6.29 -3.55 0.47
C ASP A 69 6.30 -2.02 0.61
N CYS A 70 6.61 -1.56 1.82
CA CYS A 70 6.73 -0.15 2.15
C CYS A 70 7.75 0.61 1.29
N GLU A 71 8.89 -0.01 0.97
CA GLU A 71 9.93 0.63 0.17
C GLU A 71 9.48 0.75 -1.28
N ASP A 72 8.90 -0.31 -1.84
CA ASP A 72 8.31 -0.30 -3.18
C ASP A 72 7.21 0.75 -3.29
N CYS A 73 6.29 0.80 -2.32
CA CYS A 73 5.21 1.76 -2.32
C CYS A 73 5.73 3.21 -2.27
N ARG A 74 6.74 3.51 -1.44
CA ARG A 74 7.39 4.83 -1.39
C ARG A 74 8.10 5.15 -2.69
N ARG A 75 8.85 4.20 -3.23
CA ARG A 75 9.59 4.37 -4.49
C ARG A 75 8.64 4.69 -5.64
N LEU A 76 7.52 3.99 -5.72
CA LEU A 76 6.48 4.23 -6.71
C LEU A 76 5.80 5.59 -6.48
N ALA A 77 5.47 5.93 -5.24
CA ALA A 77 4.88 7.23 -4.90
C ALA A 77 5.82 8.40 -5.24
N LEU A 78 7.13 8.28 -4.98
CA LEU A 78 8.12 9.29 -5.36
C LEU A 78 8.27 9.41 -6.88
N LYS A 79 8.21 8.28 -7.60
CA LYS A 79 8.41 8.24 -9.05
C LYS A 79 7.21 8.72 -9.85
N TYR A 80 5.99 8.44 -9.39
CA TYR A 80 4.76 8.70 -10.14
C TYR A 80 3.85 9.76 -9.48
N GLY A 81 4.08 10.10 -8.20
CA GLY A 81 3.36 11.15 -7.49
C GLY A 81 1.85 11.02 -7.61
N ASP A 82 1.18 12.14 -7.87
CA ASP A 82 -0.28 12.22 -8.05
C ASP A 82 -0.79 11.42 -9.26
N SER A 83 0.08 10.99 -10.18
CA SER A 83 -0.35 10.10 -11.27
C SER A 83 -0.75 8.71 -10.77
N LEU A 84 -0.38 8.32 -9.56
CA LEU A 84 -0.89 7.10 -8.93
C LEU A 84 -2.32 7.28 -8.41
N GLU A 85 -2.76 8.50 -8.08
CA GLU A 85 -4.08 8.72 -7.52
C GLU A 85 -5.17 8.27 -8.50
N VAL A 86 -6.13 7.50 -7.99
CA VAL A 86 -7.29 7.05 -8.77
C VAL A 86 -8.54 7.59 -8.08
N ARG A 87 -9.17 8.58 -8.71
CA ARG A 87 -10.46 9.11 -8.27
C ARG A 87 -11.55 8.08 -8.59
N GLU A 88 -12.26 7.64 -7.56
CA GLU A 88 -13.44 6.75 -7.64
C GLU A 88 -14.63 7.46 -8.29
#